data_AF-A0A2D8LQB3-F1
#
_entry.id   AF-A0A2D8LQB3-F1
#
_cell.length_a   1.000
_cell.length_b   1.000
_cell.length_c   1.000
_cell.angle_alpha   90.00
_cell.angle_beta   90.00
_cell.angle_gamma   90.00
#
_symmetry.space_group_name_H-M   'P 1'
#
loop_
_entity.id
_entity.type
_entity.pdbx_description
1 polymer ?
#
loop_
_entity_poly.entity_id
_entity_poly.type
_entity_poly.pdbx_seq_one_letter_code
_entity_poly.pdbx_strand_id
1 'polypeptide(L)'
;MGLGMIDVAAVVDRATPGVVRAFVGEWIVRSSLGETGRANSCAPIGDPGRAVAAAVDMVETWYDECDRPVMFQLFDDTDIDVRRELDRRRYRTGAVTDVLASALDDLRVSHVPIEAEVNETMPELLREQLGSARADEMRSTRQPCWYAVALIDGEPAGAGLAIADDD
;
A
#
# COMPACT_ATOMS: atom_id res chain seq x y z
N MET A 1 -12.09 -17.21 6.30
CA MET A 1 -11.44 -16.38 7.34
C MET A 1 -11.29 -15.01 6.71
N GLY A 2 -11.87 -13.96 7.29
CA GLY A 2 -11.79 -12.62 6.70
C GLY A 2 -10.35 -12.09 6.80
N LEU A 3 -9.87 -11.43 5.75
CA LEU A 3 -8.57 -10.74 5.76
C LEU A 3 -8.63 -9.60 6.79
N GLY A 4 -7.64 -9.53 7.69
CA GLY A 4 -7.40 -8.37 8.55
C GLY A 4 -6.84 -7.20 7.74
N MET A 5 -6.79 -6.01 8.33
CA MET A 5 -6.28 -4.83 7.61
C MET A 5 -4.75 -4.94 7.41
N ILE A 6 -4.06 -5.62 8.32
CA ILE A 6 -2.66 -6.02 8.14
C ILE A 6 -2.48 -6.90 6.89
N ASP A 7 -3.37 -7.88 6.64
CA ASP A 7 -3.29 -8.74 5.45
C ASP A 7 -3.47 -7.91 4.17
N VAL A 8 -4.44 -6.99 4.17
CA VAL A 8 -4.66 -6.05 3.06
C VAL A 8 -3.42 -5.17 2.84
N ALA A 9 -2.77 -4.69 3.90
CA ALA A 9 -1.56 -3.89 3.79
C ALA A 9 -0.40 -4.65 3.15
N ALA A 10 -0.20 -5.92 3.52
CA ALA A 10 0.82 -6.78 2.94
C ALA A 10 0.57 -7.07 1.45
N VAL A 11 -0.69 -7.33 1.08
CA VAL A 11 -1.13 -7.49 -0.32
C VAL A 11 -0.86 -6.21 -1.13
N VAL A 12 -1.20 -5.05 -0.59
CA VAL A 12 -0.97 -3.76 -1.26
C VAL A 12 0.53 -3.49 -1.43
N ASP A 13 1.36 -3.81 -0.43
CA ASP A 13 2.81 -3.67 -0.57
C ASP A 13 3.40 -4.55 -1.67
N ARG A 14 2.93 -5.79 -1.80
CA ARG A 14 3.31 -6.69 -2.92
C ARG A 14 2.88 -6.14 -4.28
N ALA A 15 1.70 -5.53 -4.37
CA ALA A 15 1.16 -4.98 -5.62
C ALA A 15 1.85 -3.68 -6.05
N THR A 16 2.26 -2.86 -5.08
CA THR A 16 2.95 -1.58 -5.27
C THR A 16 4.17 -1.45 -4.36
N PRO A 17 5.25 -2.19 -4.60
CA PRO A 17 6.42 -2.07 -3.75
C PRO A 17 7.01 -0.66 -3.89
N GLY A 18 7.43 -0.08 -2.77
CA GLY A 18 8.20 1.16 -2.79
C GLY A 18 9.48 1.00 -3.61
N VAL A 19 9.96 2.09 -4.21
CA VAL A 19 11.20 2.10 -5.03
C VAL A 19 12.40 1.61 -4.20
N VAL A 20 12.42 1.97 -2.91
CA VAL A 20 13.36 1.43 -1.92
C VAL A 20 12.55 0.88 -0.75
N ARG A 21 12.93 -0.31 -0.29
CA ARG A 21 12.29 -1.00 0.84
C ARG A 21 13.32 -1.54 1.83
N ALA A 22 12.94 -1.57 3.10
CA ALA A 22 13.66 -2.22 4.18
C ALA A 22 12.66 -2.90 5.13
N PHE A 23 13.17 -3.72 6.04
CA PHE A 23 12.36 -4.45 7.01
C PHE A 23 12.91 -4.24 8.42
N VAL A 24 12.01 -4.10 9.39
CA VAL A 24 12.34 -4.13 10.83
C VAL A 24 11.53 -5.25 11.45
N GLY A 25 12.11 -6.46 11.49
CA GLY A 25 11.33 -7.67 11.75
C GLY A 25 10.30 -7.86 10.64
N GLU A 26 9.03 -7.98 11.02
CA GLU A 26 7.90 -8.08 10.09
C GLU A 26 7.42 -6.70 9.59
N TRP A 27 7.88 -5.59 10.17
CA TRP A 27 7.49 -4.25 9.72
C TRP A 27 8.07 -3.96 8.34
N ILE A 28 7.25 -3.37 7.48
CA ILE A 28 7.66 -2.94 6.14
C ILE A 28 8.00 -1.45 6.20
N VAL A 29 9.17 -1.07 5.71
CA VAL A 29 9.61 0.34 5.59
C VAL A 29 9.84 0.65 4.12
N ARG A 30 9.28 1.74 3.62
CA ARG A 30 9.27 2.04 2.18
C ARG A 30 9.37 3.53 1.88
N SER A 31 9.99 3.81 0.76
CA SER A 31 10.17 5.14 0.19
C SER A 31 10.09 5.04 -1.33
N SER A 32 9.33 5.96 -1.93
CA SER A 32 9.23 6.11 -3.38
C SER A 32 9.51 7.56 -3.78
N LEU A 33 9.84 7.77 -5.06
CA LEU A 33 10.10 9.12 -5.59
C LEU A 33 8.83 10.00 -5.63
N GLY A 34 7.63 9.41 -5.53
CA GLY A 34 6.34 10.12 -5.56
C GLY A 34 5.89 10.70 -4.21
N GLU A 35 4.81 11.49 -4.25
CA GLU A 35 4.30 12.27 -3.10
C GLU A 35 3.26 11.56 -2.23
N THR A 36 3.01 10.27 -2.43
CA THR A 36 1.94 9.60 -1.66
C THR A 36 2.44 9.14 -0.28
N GLY A 37 1.72 9.48 0.78
CA GLY A 37 2.05 9.06 2.15
C GLY A 37 2.06 7.53 2.34
N ARG A 38 1.23 6.79 1.58
CA ARG A 38 1.20 5.31 1.65
C ARG A 38 2.50 4.69 1.16
N ALA A 39 3.02 5.10 -0.01
CA ALA A 39 4.28 4.57 -0.54
C ALA A 39 5.53 5.05 0.22
N ASN A 40 5.37 6.06 1.09
CA ASN A 40 6.42 6.67 1.90
C ASN A 40 6.12 6.56 3.41
N SER A 41 5.80 5.35 3.88
CA SER A 41 5.48 5.10 5.29
C SER A 41 5.95 3.74 5.75
N CYS A 42 6.30 3.62 7.03
CA CYS A 42 6.46 2.34 7.70
C CYS A 42 5.09 1.75 8.03
N ALA A 43 4.84 0.52 7.63
CA ALA A 43 3.69 -0.27 8.02
C ALA A 43 4.11 -1.25 9.14
N PRO A 44 3.70 -1.02 10.40
CA PRO A 44 4.03 -1.87 11.54
C PRO A 44 3.15 -3.12 11.56
N ILE A 45 3.33 -3.97 10.54
CA ILE A 45 2.62 -5.24 10.42
C ILE A 45 3.39 -6.31 11.20
N GLY A 46 2.75 -6.94 12.18
CA GLY A 46 3.35 -8.03 12.96
C GLY A 46 4.48 -7.63 13.93
N ASP A 47 5.31 -8.62 14.27
CA ASP A 47 6.37 -8.54 15.27
C ASP A 47 7.64 -7.86 14.69
N PRO A 48 8.12 -6.75 15.27
CA PRO A 48 9.37 -6.13 14.85
C PRO A 48 10.63 -6.93 15.24
N GLY A 49 10.47 -8.07 15.93
CA GLY A 49 11.55 -8.94 16.40
C GLY A 49 12.40 -8.31 17.51
N ARG A 50 11.90 -7.23 18.13
CA ARG A 50 12.57 -6.43 19.16
C ARG A 50 11.56 -5.58 19.93
N ALA A 51 12.02 -4.88 20.97
CA ALA A 51 11.17 -3.91 21.66
C ALA A 51 10.69 -2.82 20.69
N VAL A 52 9.40 -2.48 20.75
CA VAL A 52 8.74 -1.49 19.87
C VAL A 52 9.52 -0.17 19.81
N ALA A 53 9.99 0.35 20.95
CA ALA A 53 10.78 1.58 20.97
C ALA A 53 12.06 1.48 20.11
N ALA A 54 12.77 0.35 20.18
CA ALA A 54 13.97 0.13 19.37
C ALA A 54 13.64 -0.06 17.88
N ALA A 55 12.46 -0.62 17.56
CA ALA A 55 11.99 -0.72 16.19
C ALA A 55 11.67 0.67 15.61
N VAL A 56 11.02 1.54 16.38
CA VAL A 56 10.74 2.92 15.97
C VAL A 56 12.04 3.70 15.76
N ASP A 57 13.06 3.53 16.61
CA ASP A 57 14.38 4.16 16.42
C ASP A 57 15.02 3.77 15.08
N MET A 58 14.91 2.49 14.69
CA MET A 58 15.45 2.00 13.42
C MET A 58 14.71 2.60 12.22
N VAL A 59 13.39 2.72 12.31
CA VAL A 59 12.57 3.34 11.25
C VAL A 59 12.92 4.82 11.11
N GLU A 60 13.01 5.55 12.22
CA GLU A 60 13.40 6.97 12.22
C GLU A 60 14.79 7.18 11.60
N THR A 61 15.76 6.33 11.96
CA THR A 61 17.11 6.35 11.37
C THR A 61 17.08 6.12 9.86
N TRP A 62 16.29 5.15 9.40
CA TRP A 62 16.19 4.83 7.98
C TRP A 62 15.59 5.98 7.16
N TYR A 63 14.57 6.66 7.70
CA TYR A 63 13.98 7.82 7.03
C TYR A 63 14.92 9.04 7.01
N ASP A 64 15.72 9.23 8.06
CA ASP A 64 16.79 10.26 8.09
C ASP A 64 17.84 9.99 7.01
N GLU A 65 18.30 8.73 6.86
CA GLU A 65 19.21 8.31 5.79
C GLU A 65 18.62 8.50 4.39
N CYS A 66 17.29 8.41 4.26
CA CYS A 66 16.57 8.65 3.02
C CYS A 66 16.26 10.13 2.75
N ASP A 67 16.68 11.05 3.63
CA ASP A 67 16.35 12.49 3.62
C ASP A 67 14.84 12.73 3.50
N ARG A 68 14.05 12.01 4.31
CA ARG A 68 12.59 12.01 4.23
C ARG A 68 11.91 12.13 5.59
N PRO A 69 10.72 12.75 5.65
CA PRO A 69 9.89 12.71 6.85
C PRO A 69 9.50 11.28 7.20
N VAL A 70 9.73 10.88 8.45
CA VAL A 70 9.24 9.61 8.98
C VAL A 70 7.70 9.63 9.09
N MET A 71 7.07 8.58 8.57
CA MET A 71 5.63 8.37 8.65
C MET A 71 5.33 6.92 8.99
N PHE A 72 4.32 6.71 9.83
CA PHE A 72 3.79 5.38 10.12
C PHE A 72 2.37 5.26 9.58
N GLN A 73 2.09 4.21 8.82
CA GLN A 73 0.74 3.87 8.39
C GLN A 73 0.14 2.90 9.41
N LEU A 74 -0.75 3.41 10.25
CA LEU A 74 -1.47 2.60 11.23
C LEU A 74 -2.78 2.06 10.65
N PHE A 75 -3.16 0.89 11.11
CA PHE A 75 -4.38 0.16 10.78
C PHE A 75 -5.18 -0.07 12.06
N ASP A 76 -6.48 -0.29 11.97
CA ASP A 76 -7.34 -0.48 13.15
C ASP A 76 -6.84 -1.61 14.06
N ASP A 77 -6.25 -2.64 13.48
CA ASP A 77 -5.64 -3.80 14.14
C ASP A 77 -4.14 -3.64 14.46
N THR A 78 -3.54 -2.47 14.27
CA THR A 78 -2.16 -2.20 14.72
C THR A 78 -2.03 -2.32 16.22
N ASP A 79 -0.99 -3.03 16.66
CA ASP A 79 -0.64 -3.26 18.06
C ASP A 79 -0.70 -1.97 18.89
N ILE A 80 -1.35 -2.05 20.06
CA ILE A 80 -1.53 -0.94 20.98
C ILE A 80 -0.20 -0.40 21.50
N ASP A 81 0.84 -1.23 21.63
CA ASP A 81 2.15 -0.80 22.11
C ASP A 81 2.88 0.05 21.07
N VAL A 82 2.65 -0.20 19.77
CA VAL A 82 3.10 0.70 18.69
C VAL A 82 2.41 2.05 18.80
N ARG A 83 1.08 2.06 18.96
CA ARG A 83 0.31 3.30 19.11
C ARG A 83 0.80 4.12 20.31
N ARG A 84 0.98 3.48 21.46
CA ARG A 84 1.50 4.12 22.68
C ARG A 84 2.90 4.69 22.49
N GLU A 85 3.78 3.98 21.81
CA GLU A 85 5.13 4.46 21.56
C GLU A 85 5.14 5.69 20.64
N LEU A 86 4.33 5.68 19.59
CA LEU A 86 4.18 6.84 18.70
C LEU A 86 3.56 8.05 19.41
N ASP A 87 2.56 7.84 20.27
CA ASP A 87 1.97 8.88 21.11
C ASP A 87 3.01 9.47 22.09
N ARG A 88 3.83 8.61 22.73
CA ARG A 88 4.91 9.02 23.63
C ARG A 88 5.93 9.91 22.91
N ARG A 89 6.20 9.61 21.63
CA ARG A 89 7.08 10.39 20.75
C ARG A 89 6.39 11.60 20.11
N ARG A 90 5.11 11.83 20.41
CA ARG A 90 4.30 12.96 19.92
C ARG A 90 4.12 12.96 18.39
N TYR A 91 4.07 11.78 17.77
CA TYR A 91 3.58 11.67 16.41
C TYR A 91 2.16 12.25 16.32
N ARG A 92 1.85 12.85 15.18
CA ARG A 92 0.52 13.40 14.91
C ARG A 92 -0.16 12.56 13.84
N THR A 93 -1.45 12.34 14.00
CA THR A 93 -2.28 11.74 12.97
C THR A 93 -2.26 12.63 11.73
N GLY A 94 -1.85 12.04 10.60
CA GLY A 94 -1.90 12.68 9.29
C GLY A 94 -3.24 12.44 8.60
N ALA A 95 -3.18 12.10 7.31
CA ALA A 95 -4.36 11.72 6.55
C ALA A 95 -4.99 10.43 7.09
N VAL A 96 -6.33 10.42 7.16
CA VAL A 96 -7.12 9.21 7.44
C VAL A 96 -7.68 8.73 6.11
N THR A 97 -7.66 7.42 5.87
CA THR A 97 -8.13 6.81 4.63
C THR A 97 -9.00 5.61 4.96
N ASP A 98 -10.24 5.63 4.49
CA ASP A 98 -11.12 4.48 4.55
C ASP A 98 -10.66 3.44 3.52
N VAL A 99 -10.48 2.21 3.98
CA VAL A 99 -10.13 1.07 3.11
C VAL A 99 -11.37 0.20 2.94
N LEU A 100 -11.86 0.13 1.72
CA LEU A 100 -12.98 -0.73 1.35
C LEU A 100 -12.43 -2.00 0.70
N ALA A 101 -12.80 -3.16 1.26
CA ALA A 101 -12.42 -4.46 0.74
C ALA A 101 -13.67 -5.34 0.66
N SER A 102 -13.74 -6.17 -0.38
CA SER A 102 -14.83 -7.12 -0.63
C SER A 102 -14.26 -8.36 -1.29
N ALA A 103 -14.89 -9.53 -1.07
CA ALA A 103 -14.65 -10.67 -1.92
C ALA A 103 -15.16 -10.38 -3.34
N LEU A 104 -14.51 -10.95 -4.34
CA LEU A 104 -14.88 -10.74 -5.75
C LEU A 104 -16.29 -11.25 -6.04
N ASP A 105 -16.68 -12.38 -5.46
CA ASP A 105 -18.02 -12.99 -5.61
C ASP A 105 -19.16 -12.12 -5.09
N ASP A 106 -18.86 -11.18 -4.18
CA ASP A 106 -19.83 -10.23 -3.62
C ASP A 106 -19.97 -8.96 -4.47
N LEU A 107 -19.08 -8.75 -5.44
CA LEU A 107 -19.09 -7.59 -6.31
C LEU A 107 -19.97 -7.81 -7.54
N ARG A 108 -20.74 -6.79 -7.92
CA ARG A 108 -21.44 -6.75 -9.21
C ARG A 108 -20.48 -6.35 -10.33
N VAL A 109 -19.47 -7.18 -10.58
CA VAL A 109 -18.53 -7.02 -11.68
C VAL A 109 -18.77 -8.12 -12.71
N SER A 110 -18.88 -7.74 -13.98
CA SER A 110 -19.12 -8.70 -15.06
C SER A 110 -17.87 -9.48 -15.45
N HIS A 111 -16.70 -8.85 -15.29
CA HIS A 111 -15.39 -9.44 -15.56
C HIS A 111 -14.29 -8.60 -14.89
N VAL A 112 -13.21 -9.25 -14.48
CA VAL A 112 -11.95 -8.60 -14.06
C VAL A 112 -10.82 -9.23 -14.87
N PRO A 113 -10.48 -8.71 -16.06
CA PRO A 113 -9.33 -9.19 -16.78
C PRO A 113 -8.08 -8.85 -15.96
N ILE A 114 -7.24 -9.85 -15.75
CA ILE A 114 -5.95 -9.73 -15.07
C ILE A 114 -4.90 -9.77 -16.17
N GLU A 115 -4.29 -8.62 -16.47
CA GLU A 115 -3.34 -8.48 -17.59
C GLU A 115 -1.91 -8.21 -17.08
N ALA A 116 -0.93 -8.82 -17.73
CA ALA A 116 0.49 -8.68 -17.36
C ALA A 116 1.13 -7.39 -17.91
N GLU A 117 0.48 -6.74 -18.88
CA GLU A 117 0.91 -5.47 -19.47
C GLU A 117 -0.14 -4.38 -19.21
N VAL A 118 0.30 -3.13 -19.04
CA VAL A 118 -0.62 -1.98 -18.94
C VAL A 118 -1.28 -1.75 -20.30
N ASN A 119 -2.56 -2.10 -20.46
CA ASN A 119 -3.34 -1.68 -21.64
C ASN A 119 -3.71 -0.19 -21.58
N GLU A 120 -4.17 0.40 -22.68
CA GLU A 120 -4.45 1.85 -22.77
C GLU A 120 -5.64 2.29 -21.88
N THR A 121 -6.56 1.40 -21.57
CA THR A 121 -7.76 1.66 -20.77
C THR A 121 -7.43 2.04 -19.32
N MET A 122 -6.41 1.42 -18.73
CA MET A 122 -6.01 1.63 -17.34
C MET A 122 -5.44 3.04 -17.06
N PRO A 123 -4.43 3.54 -17.80
CA PRO A 123 -3.94 4.90 -17.64
C PRO A 123 -5.01 5.96 -17.88
N GLU A 124 -5.97 5.74 -18.78
CA GLU A 124 -7.05 6.71 -19.03
C GLU A 124 -8.01 6.82 -17.84
N LEU A 125 -8.47 5.69 -17.30
CA LEU A 125 -9.31 5.68 -16.09
C LEU A 125 -8.59 6.26 -14.88
N LEU A 126 -7.32 5.91 -14.68
CA LEU A 126 -6.54 6.47 -13.57
C LEU A 126 -6.27 7.97 -13.75
N ARG A 127 -6.08 8.45 -14.99
CA ARG A 127 -5.98 9.89 -15.28
C ARG A 127 -7.26 10.62 -14.91
N GLU A 128 -8.40 10.05 -15.27
CA GLU A 128 -9.72 10.60 -14.94
C GLU A 128 -9.97 10.61 -13.43
N GLN A 129 -9.64 9.51 -12.74
CA GLN A 129 -9.95 9.33 -11.31
C GLN A 129 -8.93 9.99 -10.36
N LEU A 130 -7.65 10.03 -10.72
CA LEU A 130 -6.56 10.38 -9.82
C LEU A 130 -5.62 11.48 -10.37
N GLY A 131 -5.81 11.92 -11.61
CA GLY A 131 -4.96 12.91 -12.28
C GLY A 131 -3.73 12.33 -12.98
N SER A 132 -3.12 13.14 -13.86
CA SER A 132 -2.06 12.70 -14.80
C SER A 132 -0.78 12.16 -14.17
N ALA A 133 -0.33 12.77 -13.07
CA ALA A 133 0.92 12.39 -12.40
C ALA A 133 0.93 10.93 -11.92
N ARG A 134 -0.23 10.42 -11.49
CA ARG A 134 -0.37 9.08 -10.91
C ARG A 134 -0.41 7.97 -11.96
N ALA A 135 -0.90 8.30 -13.16
CA ALA A 135 -0.91 7.38 -14.30
C ALA A 135 0.50 7.12 -14.85
N ASP A 136 1.39 8.10 -14.78
CA ASP A 136 2.78 7.97 -15.24
C ASP A 136 3.65 7.19 -14.24
N GLU A 137 3.43 7.37 -12.94
CA GLU A 137 4.08 6.55 -11.88
C GLU A 137 3.75 5.06 -12.06
N MET A 138 2.51 4.73 -12.46
CA MET A 138 2.05 3.35 -12.67
C MET A 138 2.89 2.59 -13.71
N ARG A 139 3.36 3.28 -14.76
CA ARG A 139 4.24 2.71 -15.79
C ARG A 139 5.64 2.37 -15.28
N SER A 140 6.05 2.96 -14.15
CA SER A 140 7.37 2.76 -13.56
C SER A 140 7.43 1.62 -12.53
N THR A 141 6.26 1.11 -12.10
CA THR A 141 6.15 -0.03 -11.18
C THR A 141 6.66 -1.30 -11.88
N ARG A 142 7.81 -1.83 -11.46
CA ARG A 142 8.44 -3.03 -12.04
C ARG A 142 8.52 -4.13 -10.98
N GLN A 143 8.06 -5.34 -11.34
CA GLN A 143 7.85 -6.63 -10.60
C GLN A 143 6.37 -7.05 -10.73
N PRO A 144 5.93 -8.31 -10.46
CA PRO A 144 4.76 -8.91 -11.12
C PRO A 144 3.44 -8.38 -10.54
N CYS A 145 3.16 -7.11 -10.80
CA CYS A 145 1.87 -6.51 -10.65
C CYS A 145 1.10 -6.76 -11.94
N TRP A 146 0.01 -7.51 -11.82
CA TRP A 146 -0.98 -7.58 -12.87
C TRP A 146 -1.89 -6.36 -12.76
N TYR A 147 -2.61 -6.04 -13.83
CA TYR A 147 -3.58 -4.96 -13.86
C TYR A 147 -4.99 -5.55 -13.87
N ALA A 148 -5.88 -4.99 -13.07
CA ALA A 148 -7.27 -5.42 -12.96
C ALA A 148 -8.21 -4.27 -13.36
N VAL A 149 -9.08 -4.52 -14.34
CA VAL A 149 -10.16 -3.60 -14.73
C VAL A 149 -11.50 -4.18 -14.28
N ALA A 150 -12.19 -3.52 -13.36
CA ALA A 150 -13.56 -3.90 -13.02
C ALA A 150 -14.53 -3.35 -14.07
N LEU A 151 -15.31 -4.23 -14.69
CA LEU A 151 -16.37 -3.84 -15.62
C LEU A 151 -17.76 -3.93 -14.95
N ILE A 152 -18.62 -2.93 -15.20
CA ILE A 152 -20.06 -2.96 -14.89
C ILE A 152 -20.81 -2.81 -16.20
N ASP A 153 -21.65 -3.79 -16.55
CA ASP A 153 -22.42 -3.82 -17.80
C ASP A 153 -21.55 -3.66 -19.07
N GLY A 154 -20.29 -4.13 -19.02
CA GLY A 154 -19.32 -4.05 -20.12
C GLY A 154 -18.50 -2.75 -20.17
N GLU A 155 -18.84 -1.76 -19.34
CA GLU A 155 -18.13 -0.49 -19.24
C GLU A 155 -17.12 -0.50 -18.08
N PRO A 156 -15.91 0.08 -18.25
CA PRO A 156 -14.96 0.19 -17.16
C PRO A 156 -15.48 1.05 -16.01
N ALA A 157 -15.53 0.47 -14.81
CA ALA A 157 -16.00 1.11 -13.59
C ALA A 157 -14.88 1.29 -12.55
N GLY A 158 -13.78 0.56 -12.69
CA GLY A 158 -12.64 0.65 -11.79
C GLY A 158 -11.39 0.04 -12.39
N ALA A 159 -10.24 0.52 -11.95
CA ALA A 159 -8.93 0.15 -12.44
C ALA A 159 -7.98 0.07 -11.24
N GLY A 160 -7.23 -1.03 -11.12
CA GLY A 160 -6.28 -1.21 -10.02
C GLY A 160 -5.13 -2.14 -10.36
N LEU A 161 -4.25 -2.29 -9.39
CA LEU A 161 -3.18 -3.28 -9.42
C LEU A 161 -3.64 -4.55 -8.73
N ALA A 162 -3.15 -5.68 -9.22
CA ALA A 162 -3.45 -7.00 -8.74
C ALA A 162 -2.17 -7.80 -8.52
N ILE A 163 -2.25 -8.72 -7.58
CA ILE A 163 -1.26 -9.77 -7.39
C ILE A 163 -1.97 -11.10 -7.64
N ALA A 164 -1.31 -12.00 -8.35
CA ALA A 164 -1.68 -13.40 -8.39
C ALA A 164 -0.72 -14.14 -7.43
N ASP A 165 -1.23 -15.11 -6.69
CA ASP A 165 -0.34 -16.08 -6.06
C ASP A 165 0.19 -17.03 -7.15
N ASP A 166 1.46 -17.41 -7.04
CA ASP A 166 2.03 -18.43 -7.92
C ASP A 166 1.37 -19.78 -7.54
N ASP A 167 0.74 -20.45 -8.51
CA ASP A 167 0.18 -21.81 -8.37
C ASP A 167 1.27 -22.86 -8.04
#